data_AF-A0A1C4DVG7-F1
#
_entry.id   AF-A0A1C4DVG7-F1
#
_cell.length_a   1.000
_cell.length_b   1.000
_cell.length_c   1.000
_cell.angle_alpha   90.00
_cell.angle_beta   90.00
_cell.angle_gamma   90.00
#
_symmetry.space_group_name_H-M   'P 1'
#
loop_
_entity.id
_entity.type
_entity.pdbx_description
1 polymer ?
#
loop_
_entity_poly.entity_id
_entity_poly.type
_entity_poly.pdbx_seq_one_letter_code
_entity_poly.pdbx_strand_id
1 'polypeptide(L)'
;NISTFIGGSVEYYIKPDSSGGCYFVQSVRPNLNYGISVYAGPSNIWSSTKGFLVQSTNPSSYDRNFPTTGADGLYFDLDIGGIDASQLNWTVNTSGSLGATVSWTRPLTGTFTDPLGNTVQADQWITDKSKNVTRVTLHGPKVDSAQISSSSPGSLERPSLPQTFELVGRDSSSGNEIRYGFVLRQWFVNRGNKGGTVSDQTAWCNSLGYRLPQVKDLTNAVKTSNPPISGAAPSSSGNYYMRHIGAGFLTEWGLVSSYADAGFFITYFWSSDVKGSNGFYILSSYGMVFGSSVRTNFYAVCTTP
;
A
#
# COMPACT_ATOMS: atom_id res chain seq x y z
N ASN A 1 2.83 49.16 37.78
CA ASN A 1 2.16 48.78 36.52
C ASN A 1 2.68 47.43 36.07
N ILE A 2 1.86 46.39 36.18
CA ILE A 2 2.14 45.06 35.63
C ILE A 2 1.09 44.82 34.55
N SER A 3 1.53 44.56 33.32
CA SER A 3 0.66 44.18 32.20
C SER A 3 0.80 42.68 31.94
N THR A 4 -0.31 41.97 31.97
CA THR A 4 -0.42 40.57 31.56
C THR A 4 -0.55 40.49 30.04
N PHE A 5 0.34 39.71 29.40
CA PHE A 5 0.23 39.36 27.99
C PHE A 5 -0.58 38.07 27.86
N ILE A 6 -1.67 38.13 27.10
CA ILE A 6 -2.46 36.94 26.73
C ILE A 6 -2.07 36.62 25.28
N GLY A 7 -1.47 35.44 25.07
CA GLY A 7 -1.12 34.97 23.73
C GLY A 7 -2.38 34.75 22.89
N GLY A 8 -2.42 35.35 21.70
CA GLY A 8 -3.46 35.11 20.71
C GLY A 8 -2.91 34.33 19.52
N SER A 9 -3.68 33.39 18.99
CA SER A 9 -3.42 32.72 17.73
C SER A 9 -4.31 33.29 16.64
N VAL A 10 -3.78 33.49 15.44
CA VAL A 10 -4.53 33.89 14.26
C VAL A 10 -4.25 32.88 13.15
N GLU A 11 -5.28 32.46 12.42
CA GLU A 11 -5.14 31.70 11.19
C GLU A 11 -5.03 32.67 10.00
N TYR A 12 -3.98 32.51 9.21
CA TYR A 12 -3.79 33.25 7.96
C TYR A 12 -4.02 32.29 6.80
N TYR A 13 -4.89 32.67 5.86
CA TYR A 13 -5.00 31.97 4.58
C TYR A 13 -4.15 32.70 3.56
N ILE A 14 -2.97 32.16 3.28
CA ILE A 14 -2.11 32.65 2.21
C ILE A 14 -2.60 32.01 0.91
N LYS A 15 -3.17 32.84 0.03
CA LYS A 15 -3.42 32.47 -1.37
C LYS A 15 -2.17 32.89 -2.16
N PRO A 16 -1.40 31.95 -2.74
CA PRO A 16 -0.28 32.31 -3.60
C PRO A 16 -0.78 33.16 -4.77
N ASP A 17 -0.03 34.19 -5.12
CA ASP A 17 -0.31 35.00 -6.30
C ASP A 17 -0.31 34.09 -7.54
N SER A 18 -1.33 34.24 -8.39
CA SER A 18 -1.59 33.42 -9.57
C SER A 18 -0.53 33.55 -10.68
N SER A 19 0.59 34.20 -10.41
CA SER A 19 1.75 34.39 -11.30
C SER A 19 2.84 33.32 -11.11
N GLY A 20 2.84 32.58 -9.99
CA GLY A 20 3.67 31.40 -9.79
C GLY A 20 2.82 30.14 -9.93
N GLY A 21 3.11 29.28 -10.90
CA GLY A 21 2.42 27.99 -11.02
C GLY A 21 2.55 27.19 -9.72
N CYS A 22 1.43 26.83 -9.10
CA CYS A 22 1.45 25.92 -7.96
C CYS A 22 1.61 24.48 -8.49
N TYR A 23 2.85 23.98 -8.47
CA TYR A 23 3.16 22.61 -8.88
C TYR A 23 3.10 21.69 -7.67
N PHE A 24 2.23 20.68 -7.70
CA PHE A 24 2.16 19.68 -6.64
C PHE A 24 1.56 18.38 -7.16
N VAL A 25 1.83 17.30 -6.42
CA VAL A 25 1.16 16.01 -6.62
C VAL A 25 -0.26 16.13 -6.06
N GLN A 26 -1.26 15.99 -6.94
CA GLN A 26 -2.67 16.13 -6.56
C GLN A 26 -3.23 14.82 -5.96
N SER A 27 -2.80 13.71 -6.53
CA SER A 27 -3.19 12.37 -6.13
C SER A 27 -2.14 11.36 -6.55
N VAL A 28 -2.22 10.16 -6.00
CA VAL A 28 -1.37 9.03 -6.36
C VAL A 28 -2.23 7.83 -6.70
N ARG A 29 -1.88 7.17 -7.79
CA ARG A 29 -2.66 6.09 -8.40
C ARG A 29 -1.98 4.75 -8.15
N PRO A 30 -2.37 3.99 -7.11
CA PRO A 30 -2.14 2.56 -7.08
C PRO A 30 -3.11 1.86 -8.06
N ASN A 31 -3.22 0.55 -7.97
CA ASN A 31 -4.25 -0.21 -8.68
C ASN A 31 -5.66 0.33 -8.35
N LEU A 32 -6.42 0.71 -9.38
CA LEU A 32 -7.78 1.27 -9.27
C LEU A 32 -8.90 0.21 -9.33
N ASN A 33 -8.58 -1.04 -9.66
CA ASN A 33 -9.57 -2.13 -9.72
C ASN A 33 -10.25 -2.28 -8.36
N TYR A 34 -11.56 -2.51 -8.39
CA TYR A 34 -12.38 -2.62 -7.18
C TYR A 34 -12.19 -1.40 -6.25
N GLY A 35 -12.09 -0.19 -6.82
CA GLY A 35 -12.09 1.09 -6.12
C GLY A 35 -13.34 1.93 -6.40
N ILE A 36 -14.46 1.28 -6.74
CA ILE A 36 -15.75 1.92 -7.08
C ILE A 36 -16.88 1.37 -6.21
N SER A 37 -18.02 2.06 -6.21
CA SER A 37 -19.24 1.63 -5.51
C SER A 37 -18.94 1.30 -4.04
N VAL A 38 -19.34 0.14 -3.54
CA VAL A 38 -19.15 -0.31 -2.15
C VAL A 38 -17.69 -0.41 -1.70
N TYR A 39 -16.73 -0.49 -2.64
CA TYR A 39 -15.31 -0.53 -2.31
C TYR A 39 -14.65 0.85 -2.31
N ALA A 40 -15.35 1.89 -2.79
CA ALA A 40 -14.80 3.24 -2.85
C ALA A 40 -14.63 3.82 -1.44
N GLY A 41 -13.51 4.50 -1.21
CA GLY A 41 -13.31 5.29 -0.01
C GLY A 41 -14.11 6.59 -0.01
N PRO A 42 -14.08 7.35 1.10
CA PRO A 42 -14.58 8.72 1.16
C PRO A 42 -13.97 9.59 0.05
N SER A 43 -14.76 10.47 -0.56
CA SER A 43 -14.35 11.28 -1.71
C SER A 43 -13.21 12.27 -1.41
N ASN A 44 -12.97 12.59 -0.13
CA ASN A 44 -11.83 13.40 0.32
C ASN A 44 -10.53 12.59 0.49
N ILE A 45 -10.60 11.27 0.38
CA ILE A 45 -9.44 10.35 0.50
C ILE A 45 -9.19 9.63 -0.83
N TRP A 46 -10.24 9.18 -1.51
CA TRP A 46 -10.16 8.31 -2.68
C TRP A 46 -10.96 8.84 -3.86
N SER A 47 -10.34 8.83 -5.03
CA SER A 47 -10.97 9.01 -6.32
C SER A 47 -10.86 7.72 -7.13
N SER A 48 -11.98 7.23 -7.67
CA SER A 48 -12.00 6.02 -8.49
C SER A 48 -11.21 6.12 -9.80
N THR A 49 -10.92 7.34 -10.27
CA THR A 49 -10.17 7.59 -11.51
C THR A 49 -8.73 8.03 -11.26
N LYS A 50 -8.46 8.62 -10.09
CA LYS A 50 -7.15 9.21 -9.77
C LYS A 50 -6.38 8.50 -8.65
N GLY A 51 -7.05 7.70 -7.83
CA GLY A 51 -6.46 7.03 -6.67
C GLY A 51 -6.56 7.85 -5.38
N PHE A 52 -5.57 7.74 -4.50
CA PHE A 52 -5.56 8.45 -3.23
C PHE A 52 -5.23 9.93 -3.41
N LEU A 53 -6.05 10.81 -2.84
CA LEU A 53 -5.77 12.23 -2.80
C LEU A 53 -4.65 12.52 -1.80
N VAL A 54 -3.74 13.42 -2.15
CA VAL A 54 -2.69 13.86 -1.24
C VAL A 54 -3.31 14.58 -0.05
N GLN A 55 -3.03 14.12 1.17
CA GLN A 55 -3.63 14.63 2.40
C GLN A 55 -2.81 15.77 3.01
N SER A 56 -1.49 15.80 2.77
CA SER A 56 -0.61 16.88 3.21
C SER A 56 0.67 16.93 2.38
N THR A 57 1.17 18.13 2.10
CA THR A 57 2.51 18.36 1.53
C THR A 57 3.55 18.76 2.58
N ASN A 58 3.10 19.04 3.82
CA ASN A 58 3.99 19.33 4.95
C ASN A 58 4.71 18.05 5.43
N PRO A 59 6.06 18.03 5.48
CA PRO A 59 6.83 16.88 5.95
C PRO A 59 6.43 16.32 7.31
N SER A 60 5.98 17.16 8.25
CA SER A 60 5.54 16.70 9.57
C SER A 60 4.27 15.85 9.56
N SER A 61 3.58 15.80 8.42
CA SER A 61 2.27 15.15 8.26
C SER A 61 2.25 14.17 7.08
N TYR A 62 3.42 13.73 6.60
CA TYR A 62 3.53 12.69 5.56
C TYR A 62 2.96 11.35 5.99
N ASP A 63 2.79 11.14 7.29
CA ASP A 63 2.18 9.95 7.85
C ASP A 63 0.68 9.81 7.51
N ARG A 64 0.05 10.88 7.01
CA ARG A 64 -1.33 10.91 6.50
C ARG A 64 -1.47 10.50 5.04
N ASN A 65 -0.38 10.44 4.29
CA ASN A 65 -0.41 10.12 2.86
C ASN A 65 -0.28 8.61 2.63
N PHE A 66 -0.81 8.16 1.49
CA PHE A 66 -0.55 6.82 0.96
C PHE A 66 0.92 6.71 0.47
N PRO A 67 1.56 5.55 0.54
CA PRO A 67 1.16 4.37 1.29
C PRO A 67 1.63 4.41 2.75
N THR A 68 0.91 3.71 3.62
CA THR A 68 1.37 3.37 4.99
C THR A 68 1.82 1.92 5.11
N THR A 69 1.51 1.10 4.11
CA THR A 69 1.91 -0.32 4.02
C THR A 69 2.70 -0.56 2.74
N GLY A 70 3.58 -1.56 2.69
CA GLY A 70 4.35 -1.84 1.47
C GLY A 70 4.83 -3.28 1.35
N ALA A 71 5.28 -3.64 0.16
CA ALA A 71 5.95 -4.88 -0.17
C ALA A 71 6.88 -4.62 -1.38
N ASP A 72 7.88 -5.48 -1.57
CA ASP A 72 8.80 -5.36 -2.70
C ASP A 72 8.04 -5.46 -4.03
N GLY A 73 8.35 -4.58 -4.98
CA GLY A 73 7.76 -4.59 -6.32
C GLY A 73 6.36 -3.97 -6.41
N LEU A 74 5.77 -3.49 -5.30
CA LEU A 74 4.56 -2.67 -5.38
C LEU A 74 4.90 -1.28 -5.92
N TYR A 75 4.00 -0.72 -6.72
CA TYR A 75 4.20 0.59 -7.34
C TYR A 75 2.92 1.41 -7.43
N PHE A 76 3.08 2.72 -7.54
CA PHE A 76 1.99 3.67 -7.76
C PHE A 76 2.46 4.83 -8.64
N ASP A 77 1.53 5.49 -9.32
CA ASP A 77 1.86 6.59 -10.22
C ASP A 77 1.47 7.95 -9.62
N LEU A 78 2.31 8.97 -9.74
CA LEU A 78 2.00 10.34 -9.28
C LEU A 78 1.17 11.08 -10.33
N ASP A 79 0.04 11.68 -9.93
CA ASP A 79 -0.73 12.65 -10.74
C ASP A 79 -0.21 14.06 -10.44
N ILE A 80 0.59 14.61 -11.35
CA ILE A 80 1.30 15.88 -11.19
C ILE A 80 0.57 16.97 -11.96
N GLY A 81 0.14 18.01 -11.26
CA GLY A 81 -0.54 19.15 -11.86
C GLY A 81 0.40 20.31 -12.18
N GLY A 82 0.16 20.98 -13.30
CA GLY A 82 0.75 22.28 -13.63
C GLY A 82 2.15 22.25 -14.25
N ILE A 83 2.86 21.12 -14.26
CA ILE A 83 4.19 20.99 -14.85
C ILE A 83 4.28 19.74 -15.75
N ASP A 84 5.14 19.81 -16.77
CA ASP A 84 5.49 18.65 -17.58
C ASP A 84 6.38 17.71 -16.77
N ALA A 85 5.80 16.59 -16.33
CA ALA A 85 6.49 15.58 -15.52
C ALA A 85 7.72 14.96 -16.21
N SER A 86 7.82 15.03 -17.54
CA SER A 86 8.99 14.53 -18.27
C SER A 86 10.26 15.35 -18.04
N GLN A 87 10.12 16.58 -17.53
CA GLN A 87 11.23 17.49 -17.23
C GLN A 87 11.81 17.31 -15.83
N LEU A 88 11.15 16.49 -14.99
CA LEU A 88 11.52 16.33 -13.58
C LEU A 88 12.57 15.25 -13.40
N ASN A 89 13.66 15.62 -12.73
CA ASN A 89 14.64 14.68 -12.19
C ASN A 89 14.33 14.41 -10.71
N TRP A 90 14.31 13.14 -10.34
CA TRP A 90 13.83 12.71 -9.03
C TRP A 90 14.97 12.31 -8.10
N THR A 91 14.89 12.78 -6.87
CA THR A 91 15.68 12.31 -5.72
C THR A 91 14.75 11.66 -4.71
N VAL A 92 15.15 10.51 -4.17
CA VAL A 92 14.42 9.80 -3.12
C VAL A 92 15.19 9.92 -1.82
N ASN A 93 14.65 10.70 -0.88
CA ASN A 93 15.21 10.85 0.45
C ASN A 93 14.52 9.88 1.41
N THR A 94 15.29 9.01 2.05
CA THR A 94 14.81 8.11 3.10
C THR A 94 15.94 7.72 4.05
N SER A 95 15.60 7.30 5.27
CA SER A 95 16.56 7.09 6.38
C SER A 95 16.71 5.63 6.82
N GLY A 96 16.08 4.68 6.12
CA GLY A 96 16.12 3.25 6.47
C GLY A 96 16.52 2.36 5.29
N SER A 97 16.39 1.04 5.47
CA SER A 97 16.82 0.05 4.48
C SER A 97 15.82 -0.19 3.35
N LEU A 98 14.57 0.26 3.50
CA LEU A 98 13.63 0.25 2.38
C LEU A 98 14.01 1.33 1.36
N GLY A 99 13.86 1.02 0.08
CA GLY A 99 14.13 1.93 -1.03
C GLY A 99 12.89 2.24 -1.85
N ALA A 100 12.99 3.25 -2.71
CA ALA A 100 12.05 3.48 -3.77
C ALA A 100 12.76 4.03 -5.01
N THR A 101 12.24 3.72 -6.18
CA THR A 101 12.69 4.30 -7.47
C THR A 101 11.56 5.11 -8.08
N VAL A 102 11.86 6.30 -8.58
CA VAL A 102 10.90 7.11 -9.36
C VAL A 102 11.34 7.11 -10.82
N SER A 103 10.43 6.76 -11.73
CA SER A 103 10.70 6.64 -13.15
C SER A 103 9.62 7.27 -14.01
N TRP A 104 10.01 7.93 -15.09
CA TRP A 104 9.10 8.38 -16.14
C TRP A 104 8.99 7.28 -17.21
N THR A 105 7.93 6.48 -17.13
CA THR A 105 7.83 5.24 -17.91
C THR A 105 6.45 5.05 -18.53
N ARG A 106 6.32 4.19 -19.54
CA ARG A 106 5.01 3.75 -20.01
C ARG A 106 4.41 2.75 -19.03
N PRO A 107 3.09 2.79 -18.81
CA PRO A 107 2.37 1.67 -18.21
C PRO A 107 2.72 0.36 -18.92
N LEU A 108 2.87 -0.71 -18.17
CA LEU A 108 3.23 -2.02 -18.70
C LEU A 108 2.17 -2.50 -19.69
N THR A 109 2.63 -2.96 -20.86
CA THR A 109 1.80 -3.56 -21.91
C THR A 109 2.02 -5.07 -21.94
N GLY A 110 0.99 -5.82 -22.32
CA GLY A 110 1.04 -7.29 -22.37
C GLY A 110 0.67 -7.95 -21.03
N THR A 111 1.28 -9.11 -20.79
CA THR A 111 0.89 -10.01 -19.71
C THR A 111 2.09 -10.54 -18.93
N PHE A 112 1.87 -10.90 -17.67
CA PHE A 112 2.80 -11.67 -16.85
C PHE A 112 2.13 -12.93 -16.32
N THR A 113 2.93 -13.87 -15.82
CA THR A 113 2.44 -15.13 -15.24
C THR A 113 2.46 -15.03 -13.72
N ASP A 114 1.33 -15.31 -13.07
CA ASP A 114 1.26 -15.34 -11.62
C ASP A 114 1.88 -16.62 -11.02
N PRO A 115 2.13 -16.70 -9.70
CA PRO A 115 2.68 -17.91 -9.07
C PRO A 115 1.88 -19.22 -9.22
N LEU A 116 0.63 -19.18 -9.70
CA LEU A 116 -0.18 -20.36 -10.04
C LEU A 116 -0.16 -20.69 -11.53
N GLY A 117 0.56 -19.92 -12.35
CA GLY A 117 0.66 -20.12 -13.79
C GLY A 117 -0.42 -19.41 -14.60
N ASN A 118 -1.23 -18.53 -14.00
CA ASN A 118 -2.27 -17.81 -14.72
C ASN A 118 -1.69 -16.60 -15.46
N THR A 119 -2.22 -16.32 -16.64
CA THR A 119 -1.89 -15.11 -17.41
C THR A 119 -2.66 -13.91 -16.86
N VAL A 120 -1.93 -12.88 -16.43
CA VAL A 120 -2.48 -11.63 -15.89
C VAL A 120 -2.10 -10.46 -16.78
N GLN A 121 -3.07 -9.61 -17.10
CA GLN A 121 -2.83 -8.36 -17.85
C GLN A 121 -2.12 -7.34 -16.96
N ALA A 122 -0.93 -6.91 -17.36
CA ALA A 122 -0.16 -5.92 -16.62
C ALA A 122 -0.86 -4.55 -16.69
N ASP A 123 -0.83 -3.76 -15.60
CA ASP A 123 -1.41 -2.40 -15.55
C ASP A 123 -2.84 -2.29 -16.11
N GLN A 124 -3.66 -3.32 -15.94
CA GLN A 124 -5.01 -3.39 -16.52
C GLN A 124 -5.95 -2.26 -16.06
N TRP A 125 -5.63 -1.61 -14.93
CA TRP A 125 -6.38 -0.47 -14.41
C TRP A 125 -6.05 0.86 -15.10
N ILE A 126 -5.07 0.88 -16.03
CA ILE A 126 -4.69 2.05 -16.82
C ILE A 126 -5.22 1.85 -18.25
N THR A 127 -6.26 2.60 -18.61
CA THR A 127 -6.90 2.51 -19.93
C THR A 127 -6.03 3.09 -21.05
N ASP A 128 -5.54 4.33 -20.88
CA ASP A 128 -4.65 4.98 -21.85
C ASP A 128 -3.19 4.69 -21.49
N LYS A 129 -2.61 3.68 -22.14
CA LYS A 129 -1.20 3.30 -22.01
C LYS A 129 -0.28 3.97 -23.04
N SER A 130 -0.81 4.90 -23.84
CA SER A 130 0.00 5.64 -24.82
C SER A 130 0.86 6.73 -24.16
N LYS A 131 0.47 7.16 -22.95
CA LYS A 131 1.12 8.21 -22.17
C LYS A 131 2.01 7.62 -21.08
N ASN A 132 3.11 8.30 -20.82
CA ASN A 132 3.98 7.97 -19.70
C ASN A 132 3.33 8.37 -18.36
N VAL A 133 3.82 7.74 -17.30
CA VAL A 133 3.44 7.95 -15.91
C VAL A 133 4.70 8.16 -15.08
N THR A 134 4.60 8.94 -14.01
CA THR A 134 5.66 9.05 -13.00
C THR A 134 5.46 7.96 -11.97
N ARG A 135 6.10 6.81 -12.18
CA ARG A 135 5.94 5.62 -11.34
C ARG A 135 6.93 5.58 -10.21
N VAL A 136 6.43 5.39 -9.00
CA VAL A 136 7.19 5.09 -7.79
C VAL A 136 7.09 3.59 -7.51
N THR A 137 8.23 2.89 -7.48
CA THR A 137 8.30 1.46 -7.13
C THR A 137 9.01 1.28 -5.81
N LEU A 138 8.42 0.52 -4.89
CA LEU A 138 8.98 0.21 -3.58
C LEU A 138 9.94 -0.98 -3.65
N HIS A 139 11.03 -0.89 -2.89
CA HIS A 139 12.08 -1.90 -2.81
C HIS A 139 12.37 -2.26 -1.36
N GLY A 140 12.56 -3.56 -1.10
CA GLY A 140 12.92 -4.02 0.23
C GLY A 140 13.02 -5.53 0.34
N PRO A 141 13.05 -6.05 1.57
CA PRO A 141 13.17 -7.49 1.79
C PRO A 141 12.01 -8.26 1.16
N LYS A 142 12.34 -9.28 0.38
CA LYS A 142 11.43 -10.29 -0.16
C LYS A 142 12.03 -11.67 0.03
N VAL A 143 11.18 -12.69 0.05
CA VAL A 143 11.63 -14.08 0.10
C VAL A 143 11.99 -14.58 -1.29
N ASP A 144 13.00 -15.44 -1.38
CA ASP A 144 13.35 -16.15 -2.61
C ASP A 144 12.64 -17.52 -2.74
N SER A 145 12.85 -18.18 -3.87
CA SER A 145 12.26 -19.50 -4.15
C SER A 145 12.69 -20.59 -3.17
N ALA A 146 13.92 -20.53 -2.65
CA ALA A 146 14.42 -21.50 -1.67
C ALA A 146 13.70 -21.31 -0.33
N GLN A 147 13.57 -20.06 0.13
CA GLN A 147 12.83 -19.70 1.33
C GLN A 147 11.33 -20.04 1.23
N ILE A 148 10.70 -19.79 0.08
CA ILE A 148 9.30 -20.17 -0.19
C ILE A 148 9.12 -21.68 -0.03
N SER A 149 10.02 -22.48 -0.60
CA SER A 149 9.93 -23.95 -0.57
C SER A 149 10.26 -24.57 0.79
N SER A 150 10.99 -23.86 1.64
CA SER A 150 11.37 -24.33 2.98
C SER A 150 10.22 -24.23 3.99
N SER A 151 10.19 -25.16 4.94
CA SER A 151 9.35 -25.05 6.15
C SER A 151 9.95 -24.11 7.20
N SER A 152 11.27 -23.87 7.15
CA SER A 152 12.03 -22.99 8.04
C SER A 152 13.06 -22.19 7.23
N PRO A 153 12.65 -21.14 6.51
CA PRO A 153 13.50 -20.33 5.62
C PRO A 153 14.66 -19.59 6.27
N GLY A 154 14.75 -19.57 7.60
CA GLY A 154 15.70 -18.72 8.33
C GLY A 154 15.30 -17.25 8.30
N SER A 155 16.12 -16.38 8.89
CA SER A 155 15.79 -14.96 9.05
C SER A 155 15.83 -14.19 7.73
N LEU A 156 14.89 -13.27 7.56
CA LEU A 156 14.92 -12.24 6.53
C LEU A 156 15.24 -10.89 7.18
N GLU A 157 15.90 -9.99 6.45
CA GLU A 157 16.14 -8.63 6.94
C GLU A 157 14.80 -7.98 7.34
N ARG A 158 14.77 -7.36 8.52
CA ARG A 158 13.59 -6.69 9.05
C ARG A 158 13.80 -5.17 8.98
N PRO A 159 13.01 -4.45 8.16
CA PRO A 159 13.07 -3.01 8.11
C PRO A 159 12.74 -2.38 9.47
N SER A 160 13.43 -1.30 9.82
CA SER A 160 13.05 -0.45 10.95
C SER A 160 11.89 0.45 10.51
N LEU A 161 10.72 0.27 11.13
CA LEU A 161 9.51 1.02 10.81
C LEU A 161 9.02 1.77 12.06
N PRO A 162 8.42 2.97 11.91
CA PRO A 162 8.06 3.61 10.64
C PRO A 162 9.26 4.23 9.89
N GLN A 163 9.23 4.19 8.56
CA GLN A 163 10.24 4.78 7.67
C GLN A 163 9.61 5.86 6.78
N THR A 164 10.19 7.07 6.82
CA THR A 164 9.70 8.22 6.03
C THR A 164 10.40 8.27 4.68
N PHE A 165 9.63 8.60 3.64
CA PHE A 165 10.11 8.84 2.29
C PHE A 165 9.71 10.26 1.87
N GLU A 166 10.64 10.98 1.25
CA GLU A 166 10.39 12.24 0.57
C GLU A 166 10.95 12.15 -0.85
N LEU A 167 10.07 12.16 -1.84
CA LEU A 167 10.38 12.19 -3.26
C LEU A 167 10.42 13.65 -3.69
N VAL A 168 11.58 14.10 -4.19
CA VAL A 168 11.78 15.48 -4.63
C VAL A 168 12.04 15.47 -6.14
N GLY A 169 11.09 16.01 -6.91
CA GLY A 169 11.21 16.20 -8.35
C GLY A 169 11.62 17.64 -8.66
N ARG A 170 12.75 17.83 -9.36
CA ARG A 170 13.25 19.14 -9.77
C ARG A 170 13.31 19.24 -11.28
N ASP A 171 12.82 20.32 -11.87
CA ASP A 171 13.18 20.64 -13.24
C ASP A 171 14.56 21.32 -13.29
N SER A 172 15.34 21.01 -14.32
CA SER A 172 16.69 21.55 -14.49
C SER A 172 16.70 22.95 -15.11
N SER A 173 15.57 23.39 -15.68
CA SER A 173 15.48 24.57 -16.54
C SER A 173 14.92 25.81 -15.86
N SER A 174 14.06 25.67 -14.84
CA SER A 174 13.38 26.79 -14.20
C SER A 174 13.48 26.80 -12.68
N GLY A 175 14.01 25.73 -12.09
CA GLY A 175 14.17 25.59 -10.64
C GLY A 175 12.87 25.19 -9.94
N ASN A 176 11.85 24.75 -10.68
CA ASN A 176 10.62 24.26 -10.07
C ASN A 176 10.90 22.97 -9.30
N GLU A 177 10.25 22.85 -8.15
CA GLU A 177 10.38 21.70 -7.27
C GLU A 177 8.99 21.23 -6.86
N ILE A 178 8.78 19.91 -6.94
CA ILE A 178 7.62 19.25 -6.34
C ILE A 178 8.07 18.21 -5.33
N ARG A 179 7.25 17.99 -4.32
CA ARG A 179 7.49 16.98 -3.29
C ARG A 179 6.31 16.06 -3.14
N TYR A 180 6.61 14.80 -2.89
CA TYR A 180 5.65 13.82 -2.39
C TYR A 180 6.29 13.03 -1.26
N GLY A 181 5.65 12.97 -0.11
CA GLY A 181 6.17 12.19 1.01
C GLY A 181 5.12 11.34 1.68
N PHE A 182 5.57 10.21 2.20
CA PHE A 182 4.75 9.19 2.85
C PHE A 182 5.56 8.47 3.93
N VAL A 183 4.86 7.73 4.80
CA VAL A 183 5.50 6.98 5.89
C VAL A 183 5.03 5.54 5.86
N LEU A 184 5.93 4.61 5.53
CA LEU A 184 5.67 3.19 5.68
C LEU A 184 5.72 2.83 7.16
N ARG A 185 4.65 2.20 7.66
CA ARG A 185 4.50 1.72 9.03
C ARG A 185 4.53 0.19 9.10
N GLN A 186 4.29 -0.47 7.99
CA GLN A 186 4.20 -1.93 7.93
C GLN A 186 4.70 -2.48 6.59
N TRP A 187 5.52 -3.54 6.63
CA TRP A 187 6.06 -4.19 5.44
C TRP A 187 5.60 -5.64 5.34
N PHE A 188 5.29 -6.09 4.13
CA PHE A 188 4.72 -7.41 3.84
C PHE A 188 5.61 -8.22 2.90
N VAL A 189 5.66 -9.52 3.14
CA VAL A 189 6.27 -10.53 2.27
C VAL A 189 5.28 -11.68 2.05
N ASN A 190 5.32 -12.36 0.92
CA ASN A 190 4.38 -13.44 0.60
C ASN A 190 5.08 -14.80 0.43
N ARG A 191 4.41 -15.89 0.80
CA ARG A 191 4.95 -17.27 0.66
C ARG A 191 4.67 -17.89 -0.72
N GLY A 192 4.45 -17.06 -1.75
CA GLY A 192 4.11 -17.53 -3.09
C GLY A 192 2.99 -18.58 -3.09
N ASN A 193 3.15 -19.63 -3.89
CA ASN A 193 2.14 -20.68 -4.09
C ASN A 193 2.12 -21.78 -3.02
N LYS A 194 2.77 -21.58 -1.86
CA LYS A 194 2.79 -22.58 -0.78
C LYS A 194 1.67 -22.35 0.22
N GLY A 195 0.64 -23.19 0.13
CA GLY A 195 -0.41 -23.30 1.12
C GLY A 195 0.02 -24.11 2.35
N GLY A 196 -0.67 -23.90 3.47
CA GLY A 196 -0.43 -24.61 4.72
C GLY A 196 -1.50 -24.28 5.76
N THR A 197 -1.45 -24.99 6.89
CA THR A 197 -2.34 -24.70 8.03
C THR A 197 -1.97 -23.35 8.67
N VAL A 198 -2.85 -22.79 9.49
CA VAL A 198 -2.53 -21.54 10.21
C VAL A 198 -1.26 -21.70 11.07
N SER A 199 -1.04 -22.90 11.64
CA SER A 199 0.15 -23.21 12.44
C SER A 199 1.41 -23.21 11.57
N ASP A 200 1.37 -23.87 10.40
CA ASP A 200 2.52 -23.93 9.50
C ASP A 200 2.88 -22.55 8.95
N GLN A 201 1.88 -21.75 8.59
CA GLN A 201 2.10 -20.40 8.10
C GLN A 201 2.62 -19.48 9.20
N THR A 202 2.11 -19.61 10.43
CA THR A 202 2.63 -18.88 11.59
C THR A 202 4.10 -19.23 11.85
N ALA A 203 4.44 -20.52 11.88
CA ALA A 203 5.81 -20.98 12.07
C ALA A 203 6.75 -20.47 10.96
N TRP A 204 6.29 -20.51 9.70
CA TRP A 204 7.06 -19.98 8.57
C TRP A 204 7.31 -18.48 8.70
N CYS A 205 6.28 -17.67 8.97
CA CYS A 205 6.44 -16.23 9.19
C CYS A 205 7.40 -15.93 10.36
N ASN A 206 7.26 -16.64 11.48
CA ASN A 206 8.11 -16.45 12.66
C ASN A 206 9.57 -16.80 12.38
N SER A 207 9.84 -17.81 11.55
CA SER A 207 11.22 -18.19 11.20
C SER A 207 11.95 -17.11 10.39
N LEU A 208 11.22 -16.30 9.61
CA LEU A 208 11.75 -15.10 8.94
C LEU A 208 12.03 -13.96 9.91
N GLY A 209 11.53 -14.04 11.15
CA GLY A 209 11.45 -12.91 12.08
C GLY A 209 10.24 -12.02 11.86
N TYR A 210 9.30 -12.43 11.01
CA TYR A 210 8.05 -11.72 10.76
C TYR A 210 6.94 -12.36 11.60
N ARG A 211 5.69 -11.93 11.43
CA ARG A 211 4.51 -12.57 12.00
C ARG A 211 3.42 -12.78 10.96
N LEU A 212 2.53 -13.72 11.21
CA LEU A 212 1.30 -13.86 10.45
C LEU A 212 0.38 -12.67 10.78
N PRO A 213 -0.15 -11.95 9.78
CA PRO A 213 -0.96 -10.76 10.01
C PRO A 213 -2.28 -11.08 10.69
N GLN A 214 -2.81 -10.14 11.44
CA GLN A 214 -4.19 -10.14 11.89
C GLN A 214 -5.10 -9.67 10.76
N VAL A 215 -6.40 -9.90 10.88
CA VAL A 215 -7.41 -9.40 9.93
C VAL A 215 -7.28 -7.89 9.73
N LYS A 216 -7.02 -7.13 10.81
CA LYS A 216 -6.82 -5.68 10.76
C LYS A 216 -5.58 -5.22 10.00
N ASP A 217 -4.55 -6.06 9.87
CA ASP A 217 -3.37 -5.70 9.08
C ASP A 217 -3.68 -5.77 7.56
N LEU A 218 -4.74 -6.48 7.16
CA LEU A 218 -5.04 -6.78 5.76
C LEU A 218 -6.25 -6.03 5.23
N THR A 219 -7.28 -5.79 6.04
CA THR A 219 -8.57 -5.25 5.59
C THR A 219 -9.26 -4.44 6.68
N ASN A 220 -10.19 -3.57 6.30
CA ASN A 220 -11.14 -2.90 7.18
C ASN A 220 -12.56 -3.48 7.15
N ALA A 221 -12.71 -4.67 6.55
CA ALA A 221 -13.97 -5.39 6.45
C ALA A 221 -14.61 -5.71 7.80
N VAL A 222 -15.94 -5.65 7.84
CA VAL A 222 -16.75 -6.02 9.00
C VAL A 222 -17.51 -7.31 8.71
N LYS A 223 -17.08 -8.42 9.32
CA LYS A 223 -17.79 -9.70 9.29
C LYS A 223 -18.68 -9.83 10.51
N THR A 224 -20.00 -9.79 10.29
CA THR A 224 -21.01 -9.92 11.36
C THR A 224 -21.46 -11.37 11.60
N SER A 225 -21.26 -12.26 10.63
CA SER A 225 -21.63 -13.68 10.75
C SER A 225 -20.76 -14.39 11.78
N ASN A 226 -21.31 -15.37 12.51
CA ASN A 226 -20.55 -16.11 13.52
C ASN A 226 -19.42 -16.97 12.90
N PRO A 227 -18.17 -16.92 13.40
CA PRO A 227 -17.68 -15.97 14.41
C PRO A 227 -17.48 -14.56 13.84
N PRO A 228 -17.98 -13.51 14.52
CA PRO A 228 -17.82 -12.14 14.02
C PRO A 228 -16.39 -11.66 14.25
N ILE A 229 -15.89 -10.84 13.34
CA ILE A 229 -14.59 -10.17 13.45
C ILE A 229 -14.62 -8.89 12.60
N SER A 230 -13.92 -7.87 13.05
CA SER A 230 -13.71 -6.64 12.29
C SER A 230 -12.24 -6.48 11.97
N GLY A 231 -11.96 -5.93 10.81
CA GLY A 231 -10.63 -5.48 10.42
C GLY A 231 -10.24 -4.16 11.08
N ALA A 232 -9.37 -3.40 10.41
CA ALA A 232 -8.94 -2.10 10.89
C ALA A 232 -10.06 -1.05 10.85
N ALA A 233 -9.80 0.05 11.56
CA ALA A 233 -10.56 1.28 11.43
C ALA A 233 -9.91 2.22 10.40
N PRO A 234 -10.69 3.10 9.74
CA PRO A 234 -12.15 3.14 9.75
C PRO A 234 -12.76 1.92 9.06
N SER A 235 -13.78 1.35 9.68
CA SER A 235 -14.44 0.14 9.19
C SER A 235 -15.21 0.40 7.90
N SER A 236 -15.23 -0.60 7.02
CA SER A 236 -16.10 -0.55 5.85
C SER A 236 -17.56 -0.80 6.21
N SER A 237 -18.46 -0.53 5.27
CA SER A 237 -19.89 -0.76 5.42
C SER A 237 -20.33 -2.23 5.40
N GLY A 238 -19.40 -3.18 5.23
CA GLY A 238 -19.74 -4.60 5.17
C GLY A 238 -18.52 -5.51 5.14
N ASN A 239 -18.71 -6.78 4.79
CA ASN A 239 -17.62 -7.76 4.78
C ASN A 239 -16.81 -7.68 3.47
N TYR A 240 -16.19 -6.55 3.20
CA TYR A 240 -15.32 -6.24 2.05
C TYR A 240 -14.44 -5.03 2.43
N TYR A 241 -13.31 -4.82 1.76
CA TYR A 241 -12.52 -3.61 2.02
C TYR A 241 -13.20 -2.37 1.42
N MET A 242 -12.95 -1.20 2.03
CA MET A 242 -13.12 0.11 1.39
C MET A 242 -11.77 0.80 1.28
N ARG A 243 -11.54 1.55 0.20
CA ARG A 243 -10.26 2.24 -0.03
C ARG A 243 -10.00 3.28 1.06
N HIS A 244 -8.98 3.02 1.86
CA HIS A 244 -8.60 3.87 2.98
C HIS A 244 -7.09 3.80 3.20
N ILE A 245 -6.52 4.93 3.62
CA ILE A 245 -5.14 5.05 4.06
C ILE A 245 -5.07 4.59 5.53
N GLY A 246 -4.13 3.72 5.85
CA GLY A 246 -3.90 3.22 7.21
C GLY A 246 -4.92 2.20 7.73
N ALA A 247 -5.74 1.61 6.85
CA ALA A 247 -6.81 0.68 7.23
C ALA A 247 -6.57 -0.78 6.76
N GLY A 248 -5.30 -1.13 6.55
CA GLY A 248 -4.86 -2.47 6.14
C GLY A 248 -4.25 -2.50 4.74
N PHE A 249 -3.49 -3.56 4.47
CA PHE A 249 -2.73 -3.71 3.24
C PHE A 249 -3.60 -3.66 1.97
N LEU A 250 -4.75 -4.35 1.97
CA LEU A 250 -5.63 -4.41 0.80
C LEU A 250 -6.49 -3.15 0.64
N THR A 251 -6.73 -2.37 1.72
CA THR A 251 -7.45 -1.09 1.59
C THR A 251 -6.63 -0.06 0.83
N GLU A 252 -5.31 -0.12 0.98
CA GLU A 252 -4.35 0.74 0.28
C GLU A 252 -4.08 0.20 -1.13
N TRP A 253 -3.62 -1.04 -1.26
CA TRP A 253 -3.10 -1.53 -2.54
C TRP A 253 -4.15 -2.19 -3.44
N GLY A 254 -5.30 -2.58 -2.90
CA GLY A 254 -6.37 -3.24 -3.64
C GLY A 254 -5.99 -4.64 -4.11
N LEU A 255 -6.27 -4.93 -5.37
CA LEU A 255 -5.96 -6.22 -5.99
C LEU A 255 -4.44 -6.37 -6.22
N VAL A 256 -3.72 -6.76 -5.17
CA VAL A 256 -2.24 -6.90 -5.15
C VAL A 256 -1.70 -7.90 -6.18
N SER A 257 -2.53 -8.81 -6.67
CA SER A 257 -2.17 -9.77 -7.73
C SER A 257 -1.98 -9.16 -9.12
N SER A 258 -2.37 -7.89 -9.32
CA SER A 258 -2.22 -7.23 -10.63
C SER A 258 -0.92 -6.46 -10.79
N TYR A 259 -0.10 -6.36 -9.74
CA TYR A 259 1.22 -5.74 -9.83
C TYR A 259 2.23 -6.78 -10.32
N ALA A 260 2.83 -6.54 -11.49
CA ALA A 260 3.65 -7.52 -12.19
C ALA A 260 4.85 -8.02 -11.36
N ASP A 261 5.49 -7.12 -10.62
CA ASP A 261 6.77 -7.40 -9.93
C ASP A 261 6.61 -7.75 -8.44
N ALA A 262 5.38 -7.74 -7.91
CA ALA A 262 5.14 -7.94 -6.49
C ALA A 262 5.00 -9.42 -6.09
N GLY A 263 4.82 -10.32 -7.07
CA GLY A 263 4.75 -11.77 -6.84
C GLY A 263 3.50 -12.25 -6.10
N PHE A 264 2.45 -11.44 -6.01
CA PHE A 264 1.16 -11.84 -5.43
C PHE A 264 0.23 -12.43 -6.50
N PHE A 265 -0.76 -13.21 -6.08
CA PHE A 265 -1.83 -13.77 -6.93
C PHE A 265 -3.17 -13.73 -6.20
N ILE A 266 -4.25 -13.96 -6.94
CA ILE A 266 -5.60 -14.02 -6.37
C ILE A 266 -5.69 -15.26 -5.50
N THR A 267 -5.96 -15.07 -4.21
CA THR A 267 -5.84 -16.13 -3.22
C THR A 267 -6.52 -15.81 -1.90
N TYR A 268 -6.37 -16.69 -0.92
CA TYR A 268 -6.83 -16.57 0.45
C TYR A 268 -5.64 -16.48 1.39
N PHE A 269 -5.52 -15.37 2.13
CA PHE A 269 -4.48 -15.20 3.14
C PHE A 269 -5.00 -15.62 4.51
N TRP A 270 -4.30 -16.53 5.18
CA TRP A 270 -4.51 -16.77 6.60
C TRP A 270 -4.25 -15.49 7.40
N SER A 271 -5.02 -15.31 8.46
CA SER A 271 -4.69 -14.40 9.56
C SER A 271 -4.30 -15.19 10.81
N SER A 272 -3.64 -14.52 11.76
CA SER A 272 -3.34 -15.06 13.09
C SER A 272 -4.53 -15.07 14.04
N ASP A 273 -5.67 -14.47 13.66
CA ASP A 273 -6.88 -14.48 14.47
C ASP A 273 -7.55 -15.86 14.41
N VAL A 274 -7.75 -16.47 15.59
CA VAL A 274 -8.32 -17.82 15.75
C VAL A 274 -9.37 -17.81 16.85
N LYS A 275 -10.47 -18.55 16.65
CA LYS A 275 -11.52 -18.77 17.63
C LYS A 275 -11.85 -20.26 17.74
N GLY A 276 -11.30 -20.90 18.77
CA GLY A 276 -11.41 -22.35 18.95
C GLY A 276 -10.69 -23.10 17.85
N SER A 277 -11.38 -24.02 17.17
CA SER A 277 -10.84 -24.79 16.04
C SER A 277 -10.95 -24.09 14.68
N ASN A 278 -11.40 -22.83 14.64
CA ASN A 278 -11.59 -22.06 13.42
C ASN A 278 -10.65 -20.85 13.37
N GLY A 279 -10.00 -20.63 12.23
CA GLY A 279 -9.23 -19.43 11.93
C GLY A 279 -9.95 -18.52 10.94
N PHE A 280 -9.46 -17.29 10.79
CA PHE A 280 -9.95 -16.35 9.79
C PHE A 280 -9.00 -16.23 8.60
N TYR A 281 -9.55 -16.15 7.40
CA TYR A 281 -8.80 -15.89 6.17
C TYR A 281 -9.45 -14.79 5.34
N ILE A 282 -8.62 -14.10 4.55
CA ILE A 282 -9.01 -12.93 3.77
C ILE A 282 -8.88 -13.27 2.28
N LEU A 283 -9.96 -13.05 1.53
CA LEU A 283 -9.93 -13.15 0.07
C LEU A 283 -9.20 -11.92 -0.50
N SER A 284 -8.04 -12.13 -1.13
CA SER A 284 -7.10 -11.06 -1.52
C SER A 284 -7.65 -10.08 -2.56
N SER A 285 -8.68 -10.46 -3.31
CA SER A 285 -9.29 -9.59 -4.33
C SER A 285 -10.23 -8.53 -3.78
N TYR A 286 -10.95 -8.85 -2.71
CA TYR A 286 -12.06 -8.03 -2.17
C TYR A 286 -11.90 -7.68 -0.69
N GLY A 287 -10.89 -8.25 -0.01
CA GLY A 287 -10.67 -8.07 1.42
C GLY A 287 -11.79 -8.64 2.28
N MET A 288 -12.60 -9.57 1.76
CA MET A 288 -13.66 -10.23 2.52
C MET A 288 -13.06 -11.22 3.50
N VAL A 289 -13.63 -11.26 4.71
CA VAL A 289 -13.19 -12.17 5.77
C VAL A 289 -14.10 -13.38 5.82
N PHE A 290 -13.51 -14.56 5.89
CA PHE A 290 -14.22 -15.84 6.05
C PHE A 290 -13.63 -16.62 7.22
N GLY A 291 -14.33 -17.66 7.66
CA GLY A 291 -13.86 -18.59 8.68
C GLY A 291 -13.74 -19.99 8.11
N SER A 292 -12.68 -20.72 8.49
CA SER A 292 -12.53 -22.14 8.20
C SER A 292 -11.84 -22.85 9.36
N SER A 293 -11.84 -24.18 9.33
CA SER A 293 -10.99 -24.99 10.22
C SER A 293 -9.54 -24.57 10.12
N VAL A 294 -8.86 -24.47 11.26
CA VAL A 294 -7.41 -24.16 11.34
C VAL A 294 -6.52 -25.20 10.63
N ARG A 295 -7.09 -26.37 10.29
CA ARG A 295 -6.43 -27.45 9.55
C ARG A 295 -6.54 -27.31 8.03
N THR A 296 -7.29 -26.33 7.52
CA THR A 296 -7.38 -26.07 6.08
C THR A 296 -6.09 -25.45 5.56
N ASN A 297 -5.73 -25.76 4.32
CA ASN A 297 -4.56 -25.18 3.66
C ASN A 297 -4.95 -23.88 2.94
N PHE A 298 -4.44 -22.76 3.41
CA PHE A 298 -4.48 -21.47 2.70
C PHE A 298 -3.09 -20.86 2.64
N TYR A 299 -2.97 -19.75 1.93
CA TYR A 299 -1.70 -19.08 1.66
C TYR A 299 -1.39 -18.06 2.74
N ALA A 300 -0.16 -17.57 2.76
CA ALA A 300 0.27 -16.59 3.75
C ALA A 300 0.97 -15.41 3.11
N VAL A 301 0.65 -14.26 3.68
CA VAL A 301 1.54 -13.12 3.74
C VAL A 301 2.03 -13.01 5.17
N CYS A 302 3.24 -12.51 5.35
CA CYS A 302 3.82 -12.20 6.64
C CYS A 302 4.06 -10.71 6.71
N THR A 303 3.98 -10.16 7.91
CA THR A 303 4.20 -8.75 8.15
C THR A 303 5.24 -8.52 9.24
N THR A 304 5.93 -7.39 9.18
CA THR A 304 6.82 -6.96 10.27
C THR A 304 6.05 -6.97 11.61
N PRO A 305 6.68 -7.37 12.71
CA PRO A 305 6.00 -7.50 14.01
C PRO A 305 5.31 -6.23 14.47
#